data_AF-A0A931RUS7-F1
#
_entry.id   AF-A0A931RUS7-F1
#
_cell.length_a   1.000
_cell.length_b   1.000
_cell.length_c   1.000
_cell.angle_alpha   90.00
_cell.angle_beta   90.00
_cell.angle_gamma   90.00
#
_symmetry.space_group_name_H-M   'P 1'
#
loop_
_entity.id
_entity.type
_entity.pdbx_description
1 polymer ?
#
loop_
_entity_poly.entity_id
_entity_poly.type
_entity_poly.pdbx_seq_one_letter_code
_entity_poly.pdbx_strand_id
1 'polypeptide(L)'
;MKIWLDDQLNTDIKNRQTPQGWVGAQNSEEFKRLVEEAHKTGEEIFAIDWDNDLGEELEGVHLLKWYCDTYPEMAIKTRMLVHTENETARREMVAIFRDLREKPQEFLEKKNRPSYEELFGELEKPK
;
A
#
# COMPACT_ATOMS: atom_id res chain seq x y z
N MET A 1 3.83 10.60 9.90
CA MET A 1 2.36 10.51 9.80
C MET A 1 1.78 9.10 10.02
N LYS A 2 0.44 8.99 10.07
CA LYS A 2 -0.33 7.73 9.96
C LYS A 2 -1.36 7.90 8.84
N ILE A 3 -1.60 6.88 8.03
CA ILE A 3 -2.48 6.96 6.85
C ILE A 3 -3.69 6.05 7.00
N TRP A 4 -4.89 6.59 6.80
CA TRP A 4 -6.13 5.84 6.71
C TRP A 4 -6.57 5.79 5.25
N LEU A 5 -6.51 4.61 4.63
CA LEU A 5 -6.83 4.40 3.23
C LEU A 5 -8.23 3.81 3.09
N ASP A 6 -9.16 4.57 2.53
CA ASP A 6 -10.58 4.22 2.45
C ASP A 6 -11.26 5.10 1.38
N ASP A 7 -11.97 4.52 0.43
CA ASP A 7 -12.66 5.29 -0.64
C ASP A 7 -13.91 6.02 -0.17
N GLN A 8 -14.45 5.64 0.98
CA GLN A 8 -15.67 6.22 1.55
C GLN A 8 -15.39 7.33 2.55
N LEU A 9 -14.16 7.85 2.61
CA LEU A 9 -13.85 9.02 3.44
C LEU A 9 -14.78 10.18 3.10
N ASN A 10 -15.28 10.85 4.14
CA ASN A 10 -16.20 12.00 4.05
C ASN A 10 -17.60 11.68 3.52
N THR A 11 -18.01 10.41 3.53
CA THR A 11 -19.44 10.05 3.40
C THR A 11 -20.16 10.27 4.75
N ASP A 12 -21.50 10.37 4.71
CA ASP A 12 -22.33 10.44 5.93
C ASP A 12 -22.32 9.14 6.77
N ILE A 13 -21.52 8.14 6.36
CA ILE A 13 -21.34 6.89 7.06
C ILE A 13 -20.44 7.13 8.28
N LYS A 14 -21.05 7.11 9.48
CA LYS A 14 -20.39 7.38 10.77
C LYS A 14 -19.05 6.64 11.01
N ASN A 15 -18.87 5.46 10.43
CA ASN A 15 -17.69 4.62 10.65
C ASN A 15 -16.58 4.79 9.59
N ARG A 16 -16.75 5.70 8.62
CA ARG A 16 -15.82 5.95 7.51
C ARG A 16 -15.16 7.33 7.60
N GLN A 17 -15.03 7.85 8.82
CA GLN A 17 -14.32 9.10 9.09
C GLN A 17 -12.85 8.80 9.38
N THR A 18 -11.94 9.58 8.80
CA THR A 18 -10.52 9.52 9.13
C THR A 18 -10.34 9.68 10.65
N PRO A 19 -9.73 8.70 11.35
CA PRO A 19 -9.56 8.81 12.79
C PRO A 19 -8.68 10.00 13.18
N GLN A 20 -8.89 10.57 14.36
CA GLN A 20 -8.11 11.71 14.82
C GLN A 20 -6.60 11.42 14.82
N GLY A 21 -5.82 12.31 14.20
CA GLY A 21 -4.36 12.17 14.07
C GLY A 21 -3.91 11.23 12.95
N TRP A 22 -4.83 10.82 12.07
CA TRP A 22 -4.55 10.13 10.82
C TRP A 22 -4.77 11.07 9.63
N VAL A 23 -4.06 10.82 8.54
CA VAL A 23 -4.25 11.47 7.24
C VAL A 23 -5.06 10.53 6.37
N GLY A 24 -6.17 10.99 5.81
CA GLY A 24 -7.02 10.20 4.92
C GLY A 24 -6.45 10.15 3.50
N ALA A 25 -6.56 8.99 2.86
CA ALA A 25 -6.34 8.82 1.42
C ALA A 25 -7.58 8.16 0.82
N GLN A 26 -8.24 8.85 -0.12
CA GLN A 26 -9.50 8.40 -0.72
C GLN A 26 -9.34 7.42 -1.87
N ASN A 27 -8.14 7.32 -2.43
CA ASN A 27 -7.89 6.51 -3.61
C ASN A 27 -6.41 6.19 -3.72
N SER A 28 -6.07 5.41 -4.75
CA SER A 28 -4.71 4.96 -4.99
C SER A 28 -3.75 6.12 -5.30
N GLU A 29 -4.20 7.17 -5.99
CA GLU A 29 -3.38 8.34 -6.35
C GLU A 29 -3.00 9.16 -5.11
N GLU A 30 -3.99 9.48 -4.26
CA GLU A 30 -3.75 10.21 -3.02
C GLU A 30 -2.82 9.46 -2.08
N PHE A 31 -3.01 8.14 -1.96
CA PHE A 31 -2.13 7.30 -1.17
C PHE A 31 -0.69 7.34 -1.67
N LYS A 32 -0.48 7.13 -2.98
CA LYS A 32 0.84 7.18 -3.61
C LYS A 32 1.51 8.53 -3.39
N ARG A 33 0.77 9.63 -3.58
CA ARG A 33 1.26 10.99 -3.34
C ARG A 33 1.75 11.17 -1.90
N LEU A 34 0.97 10.74 -0.91
CA LEU A 34 1.36 10.83 0.51
C LEU A 34 2.64 10.02 0.79
N VAL A 35 2.72 8.80 0.26
CA VAL A 35 3.91 7.95 0.42
C VAL A 35 5.15 8.58 -0.22
N GLU A 36 5.03 9.06 -1.46
CA GLU A 36 6.09 9.72 -2.21
C GLU A 36 6.57 11.01 -1.51
N GLU A 37 5.64 11.80 -0.99
CA GLU A 37 5.95 13.02 -0.24
C GLU A 37 6.69 12.71 1.05
N ALA A 38 6.23 11.72 1.83
CA ALA A 38 6.95 11.26 3.03
C ALA A 38 8.34 10.73 2.68
N HIS A 39 8.47 9.94 1.61
CA HIS A 39 9.76 9.45 1.16
C HIS A 39 10.72 10.60 0.81
N LYS A 40 10.23 11.59 0.04
CA LYS A 40 11.01 12.75 -0.39
C LYS A 40 11.42 13.66 0.75
N THR A 41 10.54 13.84 1.74
CA THR A 41 10.77 14.74 2.90
C THR A 41 11.47 14.04 4.06
N GLY A 42 11.57 12.70 4.02
CA GLY A 42 12.07 11.90 5.14
C GLY A 42 11.07 11.79 6.29
N GLU A 43 9.80 12.16 6.09
CA GLU A 43 8.77 11.96 7.10
C GLU A 43 8.48 10.46 7.27
N GLU A 44 8.48 10.00 8.53
CA GLU A 44 8.20 8.60 8.84
C GLU A 44 6.70 8.28 8.77
N ILE A 45 6.33 7.20 8.08
CA ILE A 45 4.97 6.64 8.12
C ILE A 45 4.90 5.60 9.22
N PHE A 46 4.33 5.97 10.36
CA PHE A 46 4.26 5.09 11.54
C PHE A 46 3.25 3.96 11.38
N ALA A 47 2.14 4.23 10.71
CA ALA A 47 1.07 3.25 10.52
C ALA A 47 0.26 3.53 9.26
N ILE A 48 -0.27 2.46 8.68
CA ILE A 48 -1.25 2.50 7.59
C ILE A 48 -2.39 1.54 7.93
N ASP A 49 -3.63 2.01 7.83
CA ASP A 49 -4.83 1.19 7.95
C ASP A 49 -5.48 1.05 6.57
N TRP A 50 -5.58 -0.19 6.09
CA TRP A 50 -5.91 -0.53 4.71
C TRP A 50 -7.37 -0.96 4.56
N ASP A 51 -8.12 -0.29 3.68
CA ASP A 51 -9.26 -0.89 2.99
C ASP A 51 -8.80 -1.59 1.71
N ASN A 52 -9.55 -2.60 1.28
CA ASN A 52 -9.38 -3.24 -0.01
C ASN A 52 -10.21 -2.58 -1.11
N ASP A 53 -11.43 -2.18 -0.78
CA ASP A 53 -12.34 -1.68 -1.79
C ASP A 53 -12.05 -0.19 -1.94
N LEU A 54 -11.37 0.18 -3.03
CA LEU A 54 -10.99 1.57 -3.32
C LEU A 54 -11.73 2.10 -4.56
N GLY A 55 -13.00 1.74 -4.71
CA GLY A 55 -13.81 2.01 -5.89
C GLY A 55 -13.42 1.19 -7.14
N GLU A 56 -13.61 1.78 -8.32
CA GLU A 56 -13.43 1.08 -9.62
C GLU A 56 -11.96 0.98 -10.10
N GLU A 57 -11.01 1.60 -9.40
CA GLU A 57 -9.65 1.77 -9.93
C GLU A 57 -8.67 0.65 -9.59
N LEU A 58 -8.59 0.27 -8.31
CA LEU A 58 -7.58 -0.68 -7.85
C LEU A 58 -7.94 -1.25 -6.47
N GLU A 59 -7.82 -2.56 -6.30
CA GLU A 59 -7.94 -3.17 -4.98
C GLU A 59 -6.76 -2.78 -4.07
N GLY A 60 -7.04 -2.50 -2.79
CA GLY A 60 -6.03 -2.14 -1.80
C GLY A 60 -4.94 -3.20 -1.62
N VAL A 61 -5.23 -4.48 -1.90
CA VAL A 61 -4.20 -5.54 -1.88
C VAL A 61 -3.12 -5.33 -2.96
N HIS A 62 -3.49 -4.82 -4.13
CA HIS A 62 -2.53 -4.47 -5.18
C HIS A 62 -1.74 -3.22 -4.81
N LEU A 63 -2.38 -2.24 -4.16
CA LEU A 63 -1.69 -1.05 -3.69
C LEU A 63 -0.69 -1.35 -2.57
N LEU A 64 -1.01 -2.29 -1.68
CA LEU A 64 -0.11 -2.80 -0.66
C LEU A 64 1.12 -3.48 -1.28
N LYS A 65 0.93 -4.33 -2.30
CA LYS A 65 2.05 -4.95 -3.03
C LYS A 65 2.96 -3.89 -3.63
N TRP A 66 2.38 -2.90 -4.33
CA TRP A 66 3.14 -1.75 -4.85
C TRP A 66 3.94 -1.04 -3.75
N TYR A 67 3.35 -0.77 -2.58
CA TYR A 67 4.04 -0.09 -1.48
C TYR A 67 5.22 -0.91 -0.95
N CYS A 68 5.02 -2.21 -0.73
CA CYS A 68 6.07 -3.12 -0.27
C CYS A 68 7.21 -3.28 -1.28
N ASP A 69 6.90 -3.32 -2.57
CA ASP A 69 7.90 -3.50 -3.62
C ASP A 69 8.67 -2.20 -3.92
N THR A 70 7.97 -1.05 -3.92
CA THR A 70 8.57 0.25 -4.27
C THR A 70 9.35 0.85 -3.08
N TYR A 71 8.80 0.73 -1.87
CA TYR A 71 9.37 1.32 -0.65
C TYR A 71 9.57 0.30 0.48
N PRO A 72 10.27 -0.84 0.24
CA PRO A 72 10.36 -1.92 1.21
C PRO A 72 10.95 -1.47 2.56
N GLU A 73 11.93 -0.57 2.54
CA GLU A 73 12.55 -0.02 3.76
C GLU A 73 11.56 0.76 4.64
N MET A 74 10.62 1.48 4.01
CA MET A 74 9.55 2.18 4.73
C MET A 74 8.49 1.18 5.17
N ALA A 75 8.09 0.25 4.28
CA ALA A 75 7.07 -0.74 4.56
C ALA A 75 7.44 -1.63 5.77
N ILE A 76 8.69 -2.08 5.87
CA ILE A 76 9.18 -2.91 6.99
C ILE A 76 9.02 -2.22 8.34
N LYS A 77 9.19 -0.89 8.39
CA LYS A 77 9.08 -0.10 9.62
C LYS A 77 7.64 0.32 9.93
N THR A 78 6.77 0.26 8.93
CA THR A 78 5.39 0.73 9.02
C THR A 78 4.51 -0.28 9.72
N ARG A 79 3.74 0.17 10.72
CA ARG A 79 2.69 -0.67 11.31
C ARG A 79 1.50 -0.79 10.37
N MET A 80 1.28 -1.98 9.84
CA MET A 80 0.13 -2.27 8.99
C MET A 80 -1.10 -2.74 9.78
N LEU A 81 -2.28 -2.20 9.44
CA LEU A 81 -3.61 -2.54 9.95
C LEU A 81 -4.57 -2.75 8.76
N VAL A 82 -5.68 -3.45 8.96
CA VAL A 82 -6.68 -3.68 7.90
C VAL A 82 -8.07 -3.51 8.48
N HIS A 83 -8.90 -2.71 7.83
CA HIS A 83 -10.30 -2.48 8.19
C HIS A 83 -11.30 -2.89 7.10
N THR A 84 -10.84 -3.47 5.98
CA THR A 84 -11.73 -3.97 4.92
C THR A 84 -12.75 -5.01 5.39
N GLU A 85 -13.96 -4.98 4.84
CA GLU A 85 -14.98 -6.02 5.09
C GLU A 85 -14.76 -7.28 4.22
N ASN A 86 -13.88 -7.21 3.22
CA ASN A 86 -13.55 -8.34 2.35
C ASN A 86 -12.58 -9.33 3.04
N GLU A 87 -13.13 -10.43 3.57
CA GLU A 87 -12.36 -11.46 4.29
C GLU A 87 -11.24 -12.12 3.45
N THR A 88 -11.44 -12.27 2.15
CA THR A 88 -10.41 -12.85 1.26
C THR A 88 -9.24 -11.90 1.12
N ALA A 89 -9.52 -10.62 0.82
CA ALA A 89 -8.49 -9.59 0.73
C ALA A 89 -7.77 -9.37 2.07
N ARG A 90 -8.52 -9.37 3.18
CA ARG A 90 -7.96 -9.29 4.54
C ARG A 90 -6.93 -10.39 4.80
N ARG A 91 -7.23 -11.63 4.46
CA ARG A 91 -6.29 -12.76 4.63
C ARG A 91 -5.03 -12.58 3.79
N GLU A 92 -5.18 -12.13 2.55
CA GLU A 92 -4.05 -11.89 1.65
C GLU A 92 -3.16 -10.76 2.18
N MET A 93 -3.72 -9.61 2.56
CA MET A 93 -2.99 -8.50 3.15
C MET A 93 -2.25 -8.92 4.42
N VAL A 94 -2.92 -9.66 5.32
CA VAL A 94 -2.29 -10.17 6.55
C VAL A 94 -1.14 -11.14 6.24
N ALA A 95 -1.26 -11.96 5.20
CA ALA A 95 -0.16 -12.81 4.75
C ALA A 95 1.03 -11.98 4.28
N ILE A 96 0.80 -10.91 3.50
CA ILE A 96 1.85 -9.98 3.08
C ILE A 96 2.52 -9.32 4.30
N PHE A 97 1.75 -8.89 5.31
CA PHE A 97 2.32 -8.29 6.53
C PHE A 97 3.19 -9.27 7.30
N ARG A 98 2.76 -10.53 7.41
CA ARG A 98 3.53 -11.58 8.06
C ARG A 98 4.84 -11.80 7.30
N ASP A 99 4.77 -11.98 6.00
CA ASP A 99 5.94 -12.23 5.17
C ASP A 99 6.91 -11.04 5.21
N LEU A 100 6.42 -9.80 5.23
CA LEU A 100 7.24 -8.60 5.39
C LEU A 100 8.00 -8.56 6.74
N ARG A 101 7.41 -9.09 7.80
CA ARG A 101 8.03 -9.16 9.14
C ARG A 101 8.98 -10.35 9.31
N GLU A 102 8.60 -11.50 8.79
CA GLU A 102 9.37 -12.75 8.92
C GLU A 102 10.54 -12.80 7.92
N LYS A 103 10.37 -12.19 6.75
CA LYS A 103 11.30 -12.26 5.62
C LYS A 103 11.59 -10.88 5.01
N PRO A 104 11.96 -9.85 5.82
CA PRO A 104 12.18 -8.50 5.31
C PRO A 104 13.25 -8.42 4.21
N GLN A 105 14.25 -9.31 4.28
CA GLN A 105 15.35 -9.34 3.31
C GLN A 105 14.88 -9.71 1.90
N GLU A 106 13.88 -10.58 1.76
CA GLU A 106 13.34 -10.95 0.45
C GLU A 106 12.71 -9.74 -0.27
N PHE A 107 12.10 -8.81 0.47
CA PHE A 107 11.52 -7.57 -0.06
C PHE A 107 12.61 -6.56 -0.42
N LEU A 108 13.63 -6.42 0.44
CA LEU A 108 14.78 -5.54 0.17
C LEU A 108 15.58 -5.99 -1.06
N GLU A 109 15.72 -7.30 -1.26
CA GLU A 109 16.41 -7.88 -2.42
C GLU A 109 15.60 -7.75 -3.72
N LYS A 110 14.26 -7.80 -3.65
CA LYS A 110 13.39 -7.58 -4.82
C LYS A 110 13.53 -6.18 -5.42
N LYS A 111 13.70 -5.14 -4.59
CA LYS A 111 13.98 -3.77 -5.06
C LYS A 111 15.21 -3.68 -5.96
N ASN A 112 16.17 -4.58 -5.79
CA ASN A 112 17.42 -4.62 -6.56
C ASN A 112 17.37 -5.60 -7.73
N ARG A 113 16.24 -6.27 -7.98
CA ARG A 113 16.08 -7.12 -9.16
C ARG A 113 15.62 -6.25 -10.32
N PRO A 114 16.30 -6.32 -11.47
CA PRO A 114 15.78 -5.68 -12.67
C PRO A 114 14.39 -6.24 -13.02
N SER A 115 13.50 -5.35 -13.47
CA SER A 115 12.16 -5.71 -13.93
C SER A 115 12.23 -6.70 -15.10
N TYR A 116 11.12 -7.37 -15.38
CA TYR A 116 11.03 -8.24 -16.57
C TYR A 116 11.31 -7.44 -17.86
N GLU A 117 10.82 -6.20 -17.96
CA GLU A 117 11.13 -5.33 -19.11
C GLU A 117 12.62 -4.93 -19.14
N GLU A 118 13.25 -4.71 -17.98
CA GLU A 118 14.70 -4.43 -17.90
C GLU A 118 15.56 -5.64 -18.25
N LEU A 119 15.09 -6.86 -17.95
CA LEU A 119 15.81 -8.11 -18.23
C LEU A 119 15.61 -8.62 -19.66
N PHE A 120 14.43 -8.40 -20.25
CA PHE A 120 14.03 -9.07 -21.49
C PHE A 120 13.56 -8.11 -22.59
N GLY A 121 13.57 -6.79 -22.35
CA GLY A 121 13.10 -5.78 -23.31
C GLY A 121 11.56 -5.78 -23.46
N GLU A 122 11.01 -4.67 -23.95
CA GLU A 122 9.59 -4.61 -24.33
C GLU A 122 9.29 -5.76 -25.29
N LEU A 123 8.43 -6.70 -24.87
CA LEU A 123 7.85 -7.66 -25.82
C LEU A 123 7.12 -6.83 -26.87
N GLU A 124 7.65 -6.81 -28.10
CA GLU A 124 6.97 -6.23 -29.24
C GLU A 124 5.53 -6.78 -29.23
N LYS A 125 4.56 -5.89 -29.06
CA LYS A 125 3.14 -6.26 -29.15
C LYS A 125 2.95 -6.96 -30.51
N PRO A 126 2.45 -8.20 -30.55
CA PRO A 126 2.15 -8.83 -31.82
C PRO A 126 1.14 -7.95 -32.57
N LYS A 127 1.48 -7.63 -33.83
CA LYS A 127 0.66 -6.86 -34.76
C LYS A 127 -0.67 -7.53 -35.06
#